data_AF-A0A3D1HBS5-F1
#
_entry.id   AF-A0A3D1HBS5-F1
#
_cell.length_a   1.000
_cell.length_b   1.000
_cell.length_c   1.000
_cell.angle_alpha   90.00
_cell.angle_beta   90.00
_cell.angle_gamma   90.00
#
_symmetry.space_group_name_H-M   'P 1'
#
loop_
_entity.id
_entity.type
_entity.pdbx_description
1 polymer ?
#
loop_
_entity_poly.entity_id
_entity_poly.type
_entity_poly.pdbx_seq_one_letter_code
_entity_poly.pdbx_strand_id
1 'polypeptide(L)'
;MEKTSFGKIILSKKAYWLSFIIPAAILFAAYALFGVYPFGEKSVLALDLNAQYVYYFDYMYDVFGGKESLFYTWSGSLSGEFFGTFAYYLASPFNLIM
;
A
#
# COMPACT_ATOMS: atom_id res chain seq x y z
N MET A 1 -29.81 -9.84 31.39
CA MET A 1 -28.39 -10.27 31.22
C MET A 1 -27.52 -9.03 31.18
N GLU A 2 -26.94 -8.69 32.33
CA GLU A 2 -26.00 -7.58 32.46
C GLU A 2 -24.73 -7.94 31.67
N LYS A 3 -24.40 -7.17 30.62
CA LYS A 3 -23.14 -7.39 29.89
C LYS A 3 -22.00 -7.24 30.89
N THR A 4 -21.27 -8.33 31.12
CA THR A 4 -20.08 -8.40 31.99
C THR A 4 -19.16 -7.20 31.74
N SER A 5 -18.59 -6.65 32.82
CA SER A 5 -17.70 -5.46 32.81
C SER A 5 -16.67 -5.48 31.68
N PHE A 6 -16.14 -6.67 31.37
CA PHE A 6 -15.19 -6.92 30.29
C PHE A 6 -15.74 -6.62 28.88
N GLY A 7 -16.99 -7.00 28.61
CA GLY A 7 -17.65 -6.73 27.33
C GLY A 7 -17.91 -5.24 27.11
N LYS A 8 -18.13 -4.46 28.17
CA LYS A 8 -18.24 -3.00 28.08
C LYS A 8 -16.90 -2.32 27.73
N ILE A 9 -15.78 -2.88 28.18
CA ILE A 9 -14.44 -2.37 27.85
C ILE A 9 -14.13 -2.58 26.37
N ILE A 10 -14.39 -3.77 25.83
CA ILE A 10 -14.16 -4.12 24.42
C ILE A 10 -15.06 -3.27 23.48
N LEU A 11 -16.30 -2.99 23.91
CA LEU A 11 -17.24 -2.16 23.15
C LEU A 11 -17.09 -0.65 23.41
N SER A 12 -16.06 -0.23 24.15
CA SER A 12 -15.85 1.18 24.46
C SER A 12 -15.21 1.93 23.28
N LYS A 13 -15.51 3.22 23.13
CA LYS A 13 -14.85 4.09 22.14
C LYS A 13 -13.32 4.07 22.26
N LYS A 14 -12.79 3.85 23.48
CA LYS A 14 -11.34 3.75 23.75
C LYS A 14 -10.73 2.48 23.19
N ALA A 15 -11.46 1.35 23.19
CA ALA A 15 -10.96 0.10 22.64
C ALA A 15 -10.72 0.20 21.13
N TYR A 16 -11.59 0.88 20.38
CA TYR A 16 -11.37 1.11 18.94
C TYR A 16 -10.09 1.90 18.65
N TRP A 17 -9.82 2.94 19.43
CA TRP A 17 -8.56 3.69 19.31
C TRP A 17 -7.34 2.84 19.63
N LEU A 18 -7.41 2.02 20.68
CA LEU A 18 -6.33 1.10 21.03
C LEU A 18 -6.11 0.02 19.96
N SER A 19 -7.17 -0.52 19.37
CA SER A 19 -7.08 -1.49 18.27
C SER A 19 -6.42 -0.92 17.01
N PHE A 20 -6.44 0.40 16.82
CA PHE A 20 -5.71 1.06 15.73
C PHE A 20 -4.28 1.41 16.13
N ILE A 21 -4.09 2.02 17.31
CA ILE A 21 -2.80 2.55 17.76
C ILE A 21 -1.82 1.44 18.10
N ILE A 22 -2.25 0.37 18.78
CA ILE A 22 -1.35 -0.70 19.24
C ILE A 22 -0.66 -1.39 18.06
N PRO A 23 -1.37 -1.89 17.01
CA PRO A 23 -0.70 -2.51 15.87
C PRO A 23 0.22 -1.53 15.13
N ALA A 24 -0.20 -0.27 14.95
CA ALA A 24 0.63 0.75 14.31
C ALA A 24 1.92 0.99 15.11
N ALA A 25 1.83 1.15 16.42
CA ALA A 25 2.99 1.36 17.29
C ALA A 25 3.96 0.17 17.25
N ILE A 26 3.44 -1.06 17.27
CA ILE A 26 4.27 -2.27 17.14
C ILE A 26 4.99 -2.30 15.78
N LEU A 27 4.28 -1.98 14.69
CA LEU A 27 4.87 -1.94 13.36
C LEU A 27 5.98 -0.89 13.25
N PHE A 28 5.73 0.34 13.70
CA PHE A 28 6.74 1.40 13.67
C PHE A 28 7.94 1.12 14.58
N ALA A 29 7.72 0.50 15.74
CA ALA A 29 8.81 0.03 16.60
C ALA A 29 9.65 -1.03 15.89
N ALA A 30 9.03 -1.98 15.18
CA ALA A 30 9.76 -2.94 14.37
C ALA A 30 10.56 -2.25 13.26
N TYR A 31 9.99 -1.27 12.56
CA TYR A 31 10.71 -0.53 11.51
C TYR A 31 11.93 0.19 12.08
N ALA A 32 11.82 0.80 13.26
CA ALA A 32 12.96 1.42 13.95
C ALA A 32 14.04 0.39 14.31
N LEU A 33 13.66 -0.77 14.85
CA LEU A 33 14.62 -1.81 15.26
C LEU A 33 15.33 -2.46 14.07
N PHE A 34 14.64 -2.65 12.94
CA PHE A 34 15.22 -3.30 11.75
C PHE A 34 15.87 -2.33 10.75
N GLY A 35 15.79 -1.02 11.02
CA GLY A 35 16.35 0.02 10.15
C GLY A 35 15.56 0.18 8.84
N VAL A 36 14.24 0.06 8.91
CA VAL A 36 13.32 0.26 7.79
C VAL A 36 12.84 1.71 7.79
N TYR A 37 12.68 2.30 6.61
CA TYR A 37 12.15 3.63 6.42
C TYR A 37 10.80 3.79 7.16
N PRO A 38 10.57 4.89 7.91
CA PRO A 38 11.34 6.14 7.90
C PRO A 38 12.56 6.19 8.83
N PHE A 39 12.82 5.15 9.62
CA PHE A 39 13.85 5.19 10.68
C PHE A 39 15.21 4.61 10.25
N GLY A 40 15.29 4.01 9.07
CA GLY A 40 16.54 3.58 8.47
C GLY A 40 16.44 3.53 6.95
N GLU A 41 17.45 2.96 6.31
CA GLU A 41 17.64 3.03 4.86
C GLU A 41 16.95 1.89 4.09
N LYS A 42 16.47 0.86 4.78
CA LYS A 42 15.82 -0.29 4.13
C LYS A 42 14.37 0.04 3.78
N SER A 43 13.87 -0.48 2.67
CA SER A 43 12.47 -0.32 2.27
C SER A 43 11.67 -1.61 2.49
N VAL A 44 10.40 -1.48 2.86
CA VAL A 44 9.43 -2.58 2.90
C VAL A 44 9.15 -3.10 1.48
N LEU A 45 9.30 -2.23 0.47
CA LEU A 45 9.01 -2.52 -0.93
C LEU A 45 10.15 -3.29 -1.63
N ALA A 46 10.98 -4.06 -0.90
CA ALA A 46 12.20 -4.64 -1.47
C ALA A 46 11.96 -5.59 -2.67
N LEU A 47 10.91 -6.40 -2.61
CA LEU A 47 10.59 -7.38 -3.66
C LEU A 47 9.66 -6.78 -4.72
N ASP A 48 8.51 -6.25 -4.27
CA ASP A 48 7.49 -5.75 -5.19
C ASP A 48 7.93 -4.51 -5.97
N LEU A 49 8.83 -3.69 -5.41
CA LEU A 49 9.34 -2.52 -6.14
C LEU A 49 10.04 -2.95 -7.42
N ASN A 50 10.97 -3.90 -7.29
CA ASN A 50 11.78 -4.38 -8.41
C ASN A 50 10.98 -5.26 -9.36
N ALA A 51 10.09 -6.11 -8.83
CA ALA A 51 9.37 -7.09 -9.64
C ALA A 51 8.17 -6.49 -10.39
N GLN A 52 7.52 -5.45 -9.86
CA GLN A 52 6.22 -4.99 -10.36
C GLN A 52 6.14 -3.47 -10.50
N TYR A 53 6.39 -2.72 -9.43
CA TYR A 53 6.12 -1.28 -9.43
C TYR A 53 6.96 -0.52 -10.46
N VAL A 54 8.25 -0.84 -10.64
CA VAL A 54 9.09 -0.19 -11.65
C VAL A 54 8.48 -0.31 -13.04
N TYR A 55 8.01 -1.50 -13.42
CA TYR A 55 7.38 -1.74 -14.73
C TYR A 55 6.05 -1.01 -14.87
N TYR A 56 5.26 -0.95 -13.80
CA TYR A 56 3.98 -0.24 -13.80
C TYR A 56 4.15 1.27 -13.95
N PHE A 57 5.17 1.85 -13.30
CA PHE A 57 5.51 3.27 -13.46
C PHE A 57 6.05 3.58 -14.85
N ASP A 58 6.91 2.73 -15.40
CA ASP A 58 7.43 2.87 -16.76
C ASP A 58 6.29 2.83 -17.80
N TYR A 59 5.36 1.87 -17.66
CA TYR A 59 4.18 1.82 -18.50
C TYR A 59 3.30 3.07 -18.37
N MET A 60 3.08 3.55 -17.14
CA MET A 60 2.32 4.80 -16.92
C MET A 60 2.99 6.02 -17.56
N TYR A 61 4.32 6.08 -17.57
CA TYR A 61 5.05 7.14 -18.25
C TYR A 61 4.75 7.14 -19.76
N ASP A 62 4.73 5.98 -20.39
CA ASP A 62 4.38 5.85 -21.81
C ASP A 62 2.88 6.09 -22.10
N VAL A 63 1.99 5.76 -21.15
CA VAL A 63 0.57 6.14 -21.22
C VAL A 63 0.42 7.66 -21.20
N PHE A 64 1.12 8.36 -20.30
CA PHE A 64 1.12 9.82 -20.29
C PHE A 64 1.77 10.43 -21.54
N GLY A 65 2.79 9.75 -22.09
CA GLY A 65 3.40 10.10 -23.37
C GLY A 65 2.55 9.79 -24.60
N GLY A 66 1.36 9.21 -24.43
CA GLY A 66 0.43 8.84 -25.51
C GLY A 66 0.90 7.68 -26.38
N LYS A 67 1.88 6.90 -25.92
CA LYS A 67 2.42 5.72 -26.63
C LYS A 67 1.69 4.44 -26.28
N GLU A 68 1.10 4.38 -25.09
CA GLU A 68 0.39 3.21 -24.55
C GLU A 68 -1.03 3.59 -24.10
N SER A 69 -1.88 2.58 -23.90
CA SER A 69 -3.26 2.77 -23.44
C SER A 69 -3.41 2.50 -21.94
N LEU A 70 -4.15 3.36 -21.25
CA LEU A 70 -4.50 3.17 -19.84
C LEU A 70 -5.39 1.93 -19.62
N PHE A 71 -6.23 1.60 -20.60
CA PHE A 71 -7.24 0.55 -20.45
C PHE A 71 -6.75 -0.82 -20.92
N TYR A 72 -5.72 -0.87 -21.76
CA TYR A 72 -5.29 -2.11 -22.38
C TYR A 72 -3.78 -2.11 -22.65
N THR A 73 -3.11 -3.21 -22.33
CA THR A 73 -1.68 -3.40 -22.54
C THR A 73 -1.40 -4.63 -23.40
N TRP A 74 -0.43 -4.49 -24.30
CA TRP A 74 0.11 -5.60 -25.11
C TRP A 74 1.41 -6.18 -24.54
N SER A 75 2.03 -5.51 -23.57
CA SER A 75 3.37 -5.84 -23.04
C SER A 75 3.35 -6.81 -21.85
N GLY A 76 2.17 -7.28 -21.43
CA GLY A 76 2.00 -8.29 -20.37
C GLY A 76 1.97 -9.75 -20.87
N SER A 77 1.76 -10.68 -19.95
CA SER A 77 1.86 -12.14 -20.21
C SER A 77 0.92 -12.70 -21.29
N LEU A 78 -0.13 -11.98 -21.71
CA LEU A 78 -1.04 -12.48 -22.76
C LEU A 78 -1.92 -11.39 -23.42
N SER A 79 -1.53 -10.11 -23.36
CA SER A 79 -2.39 -8.93 -23.54
C SER A 79 -3.56 -8.86 -22.53
N GLY A 80 -3.89 -7.67 -22.04
CA GLY A 80 -4.84 -7.58 -20.92
C GLY A 80 -5.23 -6.17 -20.53
N GLU A 81 -6.16 -6.11 -19.57
CA GLU A 81 -6.64 -4.86 -19.00
C GLU A 81 -5.60 -4.28 -18.02
N PHE A 82 -5.27 -3.00 -18.20
CA PHE A 82 -4.27 -2.31 -17.35
C PHE A 82 -4.94 -1.38 -16.31
N PHE A 83 -6.19 -0.99 -16.52
CA PHE A 83 -6.85 -0.02 -15.66
C PHE A 83 -7.12 -0.55 -14.25
N GLY A 84 -7.35 -1.85 -14.06
CA GLY A 84 -7.40 -2.51 -12.77
C GLY A 84 -6.05 -2.50 -12.03
N THR A 85 -4.95 -2.76 -12.76
CA THR A 85 -3.58 -2.65 -12.22
C THR A 85 -3.28 -1.21 -11.79
N PHE A 86 -3.64 -0.23 -12.62
CA PHE A 86 -3.54 1.19 -12.28
C PHE A 86 -4.35 1.50 -11.01
N ALA A 87 -5.61 1.09 -10.94
CA ALA A 87 -6.48 1.36 -9.80
C ALA A 87 -5.93 0.76 -8.49
N TYR A 88 -5.34 -0.43 -8.55
CA TYR A 88 -4.83 -1.13 -7.36
C TYR A 88 -3.46 -0.63 -6.90
N TYR A 89 -2.54 -0.35 -7.83
CA TYR A 89 -1.14 -0.03 -7.50
C TYR A 89 -0.78 1.45 -7.64
N LEU A 90 -1.41 2.18 -8.56
CA LEU A 90 -0.91 3.47 -9.05
C LEU A 90 -1.87 4.65 -8.85
N ALA A 91 -3.16 4.41 -8.59
CA ALA A 91 -4.17 5.47 -8.48
C ALA A 91 -4.06 6.33 -7.20
N SER A 92 -3.07 6.07 -6.35
CA SER A 92 -2.76 6.94 -5.21
C SER A 92 -2.34 8.33 -5.71
N PRO A 93 -2.96 9.42 -5.22
CA PRO A 93 -2.60 10.78 -5.64
C PRO A 93 -1.14 11.15 -5.31
N PHE A 94 -0.53 10.47 -4.34
CA PHE A 94 0.87 10.70 -3.97
C PHE A 94 1.86 10.27 -5.06
N ASN A 95 1.47 9.38 -5.98
CA ASN A 95 2.31 8.93 -7.08
C ASN A 95 2.58 10.02 -8.13
N LEU A 96 1.79 11.11 -8.15
CA LEU A 96 2.00 12.23 -9.07
C LEU A 96 3.13 13.17 -8.64
N ILE A 97 3.57 13.07 -7.38
CA ILE A 97 4.59 13.94 -6.78
C ILE A 97 5.95 13.24 -6.72
N MET A 98 5.98 11.91 -6.90
CA MET A 98 7.19 11.09 -6.89
C MET A 98 7.93 11.12 -8.23
#